data_AF-A0A8C1P8Y5-F1
#
_entry.id   AF-A0A8C1P8Y5-F1
#
_cell.length_a   1.000
_cell.length_b   1.000
_cell.length_c   1.000
_cell.angle_alpha   90.00
_cell.angle_beta   90.00
_cell.angle_gamma   90.00
#
_symmetry.space_group_name_H-M   'P 1'
#
loop_
_entity.id
_entity.type
_entity.pdbx_description
1 polymer ?
#
loop_
_entity_poly.entity_id
_entity_poly.type
_entity_poly.pdbx_seq_one_letter_code
_entity_poly.pdbx_strand_id
1 'polypeptide(L)'
;FSLSRLAPQITSLIKADGYAYKHRNLALLEKQNISICESGAIKELQSNSQLVIKPADKGNSIVLMNKEDYLWEGNRQLNVQEHYSPLAEPIYPQTTVEIREILEEMCEKKIISGDQKDYSSGSGTPRLRRFYLLPKTHKDPGSWSVPHKIPPGQPIVSDCDSESYYTAEYIEHFLGPISQ
;
A
#
# COMPACT_ATOMS: atom_id res chain seq x y z
N PHE A 1 10.95 -22.47 11.50
CA PHE A 1 10.59 -23.90 11.66
C PHE A 1 11.79 -24.77 11.36
N SER A 2 12.25 -25.60 12.31
CA SER A 2 13.40 -26.49 12.09
C SER A 2 12.95 -27.79 11.45
N LEU A 3 13.50 -28.11 10.26
CA LEU A 3 13.26 -29.37 9.55
C LEU A 3 13.68 -30.61 10.37
N SER A 4 14.52 -30.45 11.39
CA SER A 4 14.97 -31.54 12.27
C SER A 4 13.90 -32.13 13.18
N ARG A 5 12.71 -31.49 13.27
CA ARG A 5 11.59 -31.97 14.09
C ARG A 5 10.58 -32.81 13.30
N LEU A 6 10.77 -32.99 11.99
CA LEU A 6 9.85 -33.72 11.12
C LEU A 6 10.29 -35.18 10.96
N ALA A 7 9.30 -36.07 10.73
CA ALA A 7 9.57 -37.47 10.44
C ALA A 7 10.51 -37.60 9.21
N PRO A 8 11.42 -38.60 9.18
CA PRO A 8 12.40 -38.74 8.10
C PRO A 8 11.77 -38.85 6.71
N GLN A 9 10.60 -39.50 6.62
CA GLN A 9 9.83 -39.70 5.38
C GLN A 9 9.28 -38.38 4.83
N ILE A 10 8.83 -37.47 5.71
CA ILE A 10 8.37 -36.12 5.32
C ILE A 10 9.56 -35.29 4.87
N THR A 11 10.69 -35.40 5.58
CA THR A 11 11.93 -34.69 5.19
C THR A 11 12.45 -35.16 3.84
N SER A 12 12.34 -36.46 3.52
CA SER A 12 12.73 -36.99 2.21
C SER A 12 11.79 -36.53 1.10
N LEU A 13 10.48 -36.45 1.36
CA LEU A 13 9.50 -35.90 0.43
C LEU A 13 9.77 -34.41 0.14
N ILE A 14 9.97 -33.59 1.18
CA ILE A 14 10.30 -32.16 1.02
C ILE A 14 11.60 -31.97 0.22
N LYS A 15 12.62 -32.81 0.45
CA LYS A 15 13.87 -32.77 -0.31
C LYS A 15 13.67 -33.22 -1.76
N ALA A 16 12.89 -34.26 -2.01
CA ALA A 16 12.56 -34.74 -3.34
C ALA A 16 11.73 -33.72 -4.14
N ASP A 17 10.75 -33.09 -3.49
CA ASP A 17 9.95 -32.01 -4.07
C ASP A 17 10.80 -30.76 -4.31
N GLY A 18 11.67 -30.38 -3.39
CA GLY A 18 12.61 -29.28 -3.57
C GLY A 18 13.60 -29.52 -4.72
N TYR A 19 14.05 -30.77 -4.88
CA TYR A 19 14.89 -31.19 -6.01
C TYR A 19 14.10 -31.17 -7.32
N ALA A 20 12.90 -31.73 -7.34
CA ALA A 20 12.01 -31.71 -8.51
C ALA A 20 11.64 -30.27 -8.91
N TYR A 21 11.32 -29.41 -7.95
CA TYR A 21 11.03 -27.99 -8.18
C TYR A 21 12.24 -27.28 -8.79
N LYS A 22 13.45 -27.51 -8.26
CA LYS A 22 14.67 -26.88 -8.78
C LYS A 22 15.14 -27.46 -10.11
N HIS A 23 14.86 -28.72 -10.43
CA HIS A 23 15.52 -29.43 -11.54
C HIS A 23 14.56 -29.96 -12.62
N ARG A 24 13.25 -30.00 -12.37
CA ARG A 24 12.23 -30.37 -13.38
C ARG A 24 11.44 -29.17 -13.95
N ASN A 25 11.56 -27.97 -13.38
CA ASN A 25 10.98 -26.74 -13.93
C ASN A 25 11.87 -26.01 -14.96
N LEU A 26 12.77 -26.71 -15.66
CA LEU A 26 13.54 -26.12 -16.75
C LEU A 26 12.68 -25.78 -17.99
N ALA A 27 11.44 -26.28 -18.06
CA ALA A 27 10.47 -25.97 -19.13
C ALA A 27 9.42 -24.91 -18.75
N LEU A 28 9.43 -24.41 -17.51
CA LEU A 28 8.51 -23.38 -16.99
C LEU A 28 9.23 -22.12 -16.50
N LEU A 29 10.54 -21.99 -16.76
CA LEU A 29 11.17 -20.68 -16.77
C LEU A 29 10.53 -19.90 -17.92
N GLU A 30 9.47 -19.15 -17.60
CA GLU A 30 8.86 -18.21 -18.51
C GLU A 30 9.97 -17.44 -19.21
N LYS A 31 9.95 -17.49 -20.54
CA LYS A 31 10.90 -16.74 -21.34
C LYS A 31 10.76 -15.28 -20.90
N GLN A 32 11.82 -14.72 -20.29
CA GLN A 32 11.82 -13.32 -19.89
C GLN A 32 11.38 -12.48 -21.09
N ASN A 33 10.30 -11.73 -20.90
CA ASN A 33 9.75 -10.80 -21.87
C ASN A 33 10.56 -9.50 -21.95
N ILE A 34 11.63 -9.40 -21.15
CA ILE A 34 12.56 -8.28 -21.09
C ILE A 34 13.97 -8.79 -21.36
N SER A 35 14.73 -8.01 -22.12
CA SER A 35 16.14 -8.23 -22.36
C SER A 35 16.98 -7.91 -21.12
N ILE A 36 18.25 -8.35 -21.14
CA ILE A 36 19.22 -8.04 -20.08
C ILE A 36 19.42 -6.52 -19.96
N CYS A 37 19.46 -5.80 -21.10
CA CYS A 37 19.61 -4.35 -21.11
C CYS A 37 18.40 -3.65 -20.48
N GLU A 38 17.18 -4.07 -20.83
CA GLU A 38 15.96 -3.52 -20.22
C GLU A 38 15.87 -3.81 -18.73
N SER A 39 16.24 -5.03 -18.30
CA SER A 39 16.33 -5.36 -16.88
C SER A 39 17.34 -4.47 -16.14
N GLY A 40 18.49 -4.19 -16.76
CA GLY A 40 19.47 -3.23 -16.26
C GLY A 40 18.90 -1.82 -16.13
N ALA A 41 18.24 -1.33 -17.17
CA ALA A 41 17.60 -0.01 -17.18
C ALA A 41 16.50 0.13 -16.12
N ILE A 42 15.66 -0.91 -15.93
CA ILE A 42 14.63 -0.91 -14.88
C ILE A 42 15.27 -0.82 -13.49
N LYS A 43 16.36 -1.57 -13.24
CA LYS A 43 17.09 -1.49 -11.96
C LYS A 43 17.73 -0.12 -11.74
N GLU A 44 18.27 0.48 -12.80
CA GLU A 44 18.81 1.84 -12.75
C GLU A 44 17.71 2.84 -12.38
N LEU A 45 16.57 2.81 -13.07
CA LEU A 45 15.42 3.66 -12.79
C LEU A 45 14.88 3.47 -11.36
N GLN A 46 14.80 2.23 -10.88
CA GLN A 46 14.35 1.91 -9.52
C GLN A 46 15.31 2.42 -8.43
N SER A 47 16.61 2.46 -8.72
CA SER A 47 17.63 2.93 -7.76
C SER A 47 17.81 4.46 -7.79
N ASN A 48 17.28 5.15 -8.80
CA ASN A 48 17.36 6.59 -8.90
C ASN A 48 16.41 7.29 -7.91
N SER A 49 16.98 7.78 -6.79
CA SER A 49 16.24 8.51 -5.74
C SER A 49 15.71 9.90 -6.14
N GLN A 50 16.11 10.43 -7.31
CA GLN A 50 15.64 11.70 -7.86
C GLN A 50 14.38 11.54 -8.72
N LEU A 51 13.97 10.30 -9.01
CA LEU A 51 12.76 10.00 -9.77
C LEU A 51 11.66 9.47 -8.85
N VAL A 52 10.43 9.84 -9.19
CA VAL A 52 9.21 9.25 -8.66
C VAL A 52 8.55 8.47 -9.78
N ILE A 53 8.31 7.19 -9.54
CA ILE A 53 7.63 6.28 -10.45
C ILE A 53 6.26 5.97 -9.85
N LYS A 54 5.19 6.42 -10.50
CA LYS A 54 3.81 6.22 -10.04
C LYS A 54 2.89 5.86 -11.20
N PRO A 55 1.81 5.09 -10.95
CA PRO A 55 0.77 4.94 -11.94
C PRO A 55 0.10 6.31 -12.20
N ALA A 56 -0.30 6.53 -13.44
CA ALA A 56 -1.15 7.65 -13.79
C ALA A 56 -2.55 7.47 -13.18
N ASP A 57 -3.23 8.59 -12.94
CA ASP A 57 -4.62 8.59 -12.47
C ASP A 57 -5.58 7.84 -13.41
N LYS A 58 -5.32 7.90 -14.73
CA LYS A 58 -6.11 7.24 -15.77
C LYS A 58 -5.23 6.70 -16.90
N GLY A 59 -5.74 5.69 -17.60
CA GLY A 59 -5.13 5.18 -18.83
C GLY A 59 -4.06 4.10 -18.64
N ASN A 60 -3.99 3.48 -17.44
CA ASN A 60 -3.08 2.36 -17.14
C ASN A 60 -1.62 2.59 -17.57
N SER A 61 -1.15 3.83 -17.44
CA SER A 61 0.22 4.22 -17.78
C SER A 61 1.04 4.45 -16.51
N ILE A 62 2.36 4.36 -16.65
CA ILE A 62 3.32 4.69 -15.58
C ILE A 62 3.94 6.05 -15.91
N VAL A 63 4.01 6.91 -14.91
CA VAL A 63 4.59 8.25 -14.99
C VAL A 63 5.93 8.24 -14.28
N LEU A 64 6.96 8.67 -15.00
CA LEU A 64 8.27 9.01 -14.45
C LEU A 64 8.30 10.52 -14.27
N MET A 65 8.58 10.98 -13.05
CA MET A 65 8.56 12.40 -12.70
C MET A 65 9.77 12.74 -11.85
N ASN A 66 10.31 13.95 -11.99
CA ASN A 66 11.31 14.45 -11.06
C ASN A 66 10.70 14.52 -9.65
N LYS A 67 11.45 14.08 -8.66
CA LYS A 67 11.01 14.10 -7.26
C LYS A 67 10.69 15.50 -6.76
N GLU A 68 11.47 16.49 -7.18
CA GLU A 68 11.23 17.90 -6.83
C GLU A 68 9.88 18.40 -7.35
N ASP A 69 9.58 18.16 -8.64
CA ASP A 69 8.31 18.56 -9.24
C ASP A 69 7.12 17.82 -8.59
N TYR A 70 7.29 16.54 -8.23
CA TYR A 70 6.28 15.75 -7.52
C TYR A 70 5.99 16.28 -6.11
N LEU A 71 7.05 16.59 -5.35
CA LEU A 71 6.94 17.17 -4.02
C LEU A 71 6.36 18.58 -4.08
N TRP A 72 6.71 19.37 -5.09
CA TRP A 72 6.14 20.69 -5.31
C TRP A 72 4.62 20.62 -5.49
N GLU A 73 4.11 19.72 -6.33
CA GLU A 73 2.66 19.57 -6.52
C GLU A 73 1.95 19.13 -5.23
N GLY A 74 2.56 18.20 -4.48
CA GLY A 74 2.04 17.76 -3.19
C GLY A 74 1.93 18.91 -2.19
N ASN A 75 3.02 19.66 -2.02
CA ASN A 75 3.05 20.82 -1.12
C ASN A 75 2.12 21.94 -1.60
N ARG A 76 1.99 22.17 -2.91
CA ARG A 76 1.03 23.13 -3.46
C ARG A 76 -0.40 22.82 -3.00
N GLN A 77 -0.81 21.55 -3.05
CA GLN A 77 -2.14 21.13 -2.59
C GLN A 77 -2.27 21.23 -1.05
N LEU A 78 -1.27 20.76 -0.30
CA LEU A 78 -1.29 20.77 1.16
C LEU A 78 -1.21 22.18 1.78
N ASN A 79 -0.72 23.17 1.04
CA ASN A 79 -0.65 24.56 1.47
C ASN A 79 -1.96 25.35 1.27
N VAL A 80 -2.99 24.75 0.67
CA VAL A 80 -4.31 25.36 0.54
C VAL A 80 -5.01 25.36 1.90
N GLN A 81 -4.98 26.51 2.58
CA GLN A 81 -5.46 26.66 3.97
C GLN A 81 -6.97 26.47 4.10
N GLU A 82 -7.71 26.62 3.01
CA GLU A 82 -9.14 26.33 2.93
C GLU A 82 -9.45 24.83 3.03
N HIS A 83 -8.46 23.96 2.84
CA HIS A 83 -8.62 22.50 2.79
C HIS A 83 -7.82 21.77 3.85
N TYR A 84 -6.63 22.26 4.19
CA TYR A 84 -5.71 21.57 5.09
C TYR A 84 -5.19 22.50 6.18
N SER A 85 -5.07 21.95 7.39
CA SER A 85 -4.41 22.57 8.52
C SER A 85 -3.29 21.66 9.04
N PRO A 86 -2.10 22.18 9.37
CA PRO A 86 -1.04 21.38 9.94
C PRO A 86 -1.45 20.85 11.32
N LEU A 87 -1.09 19.60 11.60
CA LEU A 87 -1.21 19.01 12.93
C LEU A 87 0.05 19.32 13.72
N ALA A 88 -0.10 19.71 15.00
CA ALA A 88 1.02 19.94 15.90
C ALA A 88 1.75 18.62 16.24
N GLU A 89 0.97 17.55 16.39
CA GLU A 89 1.46 16.20 16.68
C GLU A 89 0.58 15.16 15.96
N PRO A 90 1.10 13.95 15.70
CA PRO A 90 0.28 12.87 15.16
C PRO A 90 -0.83 12.49 16.15
N ILE A 91 -2.06 12.41 15.66
CA ILE A 91 -3.25 12.07 16.47
C ILE A 91 -3.51 10.56 16.58
N TYR A 92 -2.87 9.76 15.72
CA TYR A 92 -3.12 8.32 15.65
C TYR A 92 -2.79 7.55 16.94
N PRO A 93 -1.81 7.95 17.78
CA PRO A 93 -1.58 7.24 19.05
C PRO A 93 -2.77 7.35 20.00
N GLN A 94 -3.39 8.53 20.09
CA GLN A 94 -4.56 8.78 20.92
C GLN A 94 -5.78 8.03 20.37
N THR A 95 -6.05 8.16 19.06
CA THR A 95 -7.21 7.48 18.46
C THR A 95 -7.08 5.95 18.48
N THR A 96 -5.87 5.40 18.49
CA THR A 96 -5.64 3.96 18.69
C THR A 96 -6.16 3.49 20.06
N VAL A 97 -5.91 4.28 21.11
CA VAL A 97 -6.40 3.97 22.46
C VAL A 97 -7.91 4.05 22.50
N GLU A 98 -8.49 5.12 21.96
CA GLU A 98 -9.95 5.33 21.91
C GLU A 98 -10.66 4.20 21.16
N ILE A 99 -10.16 3.80 19.99
CA ILE A 99 -10.72 2.68 19.21
C ILE A 99 -10.70 1.40 20.04
N ARG A 100 -9.59 1.10 20.73
CA ARG A 100 -9.47 -0.10 21.54
C ARG A 100 -10.42 -0.10 22.73
N GLU A 101 -10.58 1.04 23.41
CA GLU A 101 -11.54 1.19 24.52
C GLU A 101 -12.98 0.95 24.03
N ILE A 102 -13.36 1.48 22.87
CA ILE A 102 -14.67 1.24 22.25
C ILE A 102 -14.86 -0.25 21.93
N LEU A 103 -13.86 -0.90 21.34
CA LEU A 103 -13.92 -2.33 21.02
C LEU A 103 -14.02 -3.20 22.28
N GLU A 104 -13.30 -2.85 23.35
CA GLU A 104 -13.40 -3.50 24.66
C GLU A 104 -14.82 -3.37 25.21
N GLU A 105 -15.40 -2.16 25.24
CA GLU A 105 -16.77 -1.91 25.69
C GLU A 105 -17.82 -2.70 24.87
N MET A 106 -17.66 -2.73 23.54
CA MET A 106 -18.54 -3.49 22.64
C MET A 106 -18.46 -5.00 22.91
N CYS A 107 -17.27 -5.51 23.24
CA CYS A 107 -17.06 -6.90 23.59
C CYS A 107 -17.71 -7.23 24.95
N GLU A 108 -17.56 -6.36 25.96
CA GLU A 108 -18.20 -6.52 27.29
C GLU A 108 -19.72 -6.53 27.19
N LYS A 109 -20.28 -5.66 26.34
CA LYS A 109 -21.71 -5.61 26.02
C LYS A 109 -22.20 -6.77 25.14
N LYS A 110 -21.30 -7.67 24.72
CA LYS A 110 -21.58 -8.81 23.84
C LYS A 110 -22.16 -8.40 22.47
N ILE A 111 -21.82 -7.20 22.01
CA ILE A 111 -22.17 -6.71 20.66
C ILE A 111 -21.26 -7.39 19.63
N ILE A 112 -19.98 -7.56 19.96
CA ILE A 112 -18.98 -8.29 19.17
C ILE A 112 -18.37 -9.44 19.98
N SER A 113 -17.85 -10.45 19.30
CA SER A 113 -17.10 -11.55 19.92
C SER A 113 -15.65 -11.16 20.21
N GLY A 114 -14.97 -11.96 21.04
CA GLY A 114 -13.53 -11.80 21.30
C GLY A 114 -12.70 -11.83 20.01
N ASP A 115 -12.99 -12.78 19.12
CA ASP A 115 -12.29 -12.91 17.83
C ASP A 115 -12.50 -11.68 16.93
N GLN A 116 -13.72 -11.12 16.92
CA GLN A 116 -14.04 -9.91 16.15
C GLN A 116 -13.33 -8.68 16.71
N LYS A 117 -13.25 -8.57 18.04
CA LYS A 117 -12.49 -7.53 18.74
C LYS A 117 -11.00 -7.66 18.43
N ASP A 118 -10.44 -8.86 18.52
CA ASP A 118 -9.01 -9.11 18.26
C ASP A 118 -8.66 -8.81 16.79
N TYR A 119 -9.53 -9.17 15.84
CA TYR A 119 -9.39 -8.79 14.43
C TYR A 119 -9.40 -7.26 14.24
N SER A 120 -10.45 -6.60 14.76
CA SER A 120 -10.68 -5.17 14.55
C SER A 120 -9.64 -4.28 15.24
N SER A 121 -8.99 -4.79 16.29
CA SER A 121 -7.89 -4.14 17.01
C SER A 121 -6.58 -4.11 16.22
N GLY A 122 -6.43 -4.99 15.21
CA GLY A 122 -5.26 -5.02 14.35
C GLY A 122 -3.95 -5.45 15.04
N SER A 123 -2.81 -5.03 14.46
CA SER A 123 -1.47 -5.46 14.86
C SER A 123 -0.92 -4.78 16.14
N GLY A 124 -1.68 -3.87 16.76
CA GLY A 124 -1.25 -3.06 17.90
C GLY A 124 -0.17 -2.00 17.59
N THR A 125 0.34 -1.97 16.35
CA THR A 125 1.34 -0.99 15.89
C THR A 125 0.88 -0.37 14.57
N PRO A 126 -0.06 0.59 14.62
CA PRO A 126 -0.63 1.18 13.43
C PRO A 126 0.43 1.96 12.65
N ARG A 127 0.33 1.87 11.34
CA ARG A 127 1.17 2.60 10.40
C ARG A 127 0.60 4.00 10.21
N LEU A 128 1.49 5.00 10.22
CA LEU A 128 1.12 6.36 9.85
C LEU A 128 0.57 6.41 8.41
N ARG A 129 -0.58 7.07 8.25
CA ARG A 129 -1.20 7.30 6.95
C ARG A 129 -0.22 8.01 6.01
N ARG A 130 -0.12 7.51 4.78
CA ARG A 130 0.80 8.09 3.79
C ARG A 130 0.02 8.86 2.75
N PHE A 131 0.32 10.14 2.62
CA PHE A 131 -0.13 10.97 1.52
C PHE A 131 0.73 10.71 0.27
N TYR A 132 0.09 10.52 -0.87
CA TYR A 132 0.76 10.47 -2.17
C TYR A 132 -0.20 10.91 -3.28
N LEU A 133 0.39 11.25 -4.42
CA LEU A 133 -0.33 11.70 -5.61
C LEU A 133 -0.29 10.66 -6.74
N LEU A 134 -1.39 10.56 -7.50
CA LEU A 134 -1.39 9.99 -8.84
C LEU A 134 -1.44 11.10 -9.91
N PRO A 135 -0.45 11.20 -10.81
CA PRO A 135 -0.43 12.27 -11.81
C PRO A 135 -1.59 12.18 -12.81
N LYS A 136 -2.32 13.28 -13.03
CA LYS A 136 -3.45 13.40 -13.98
C LYS A 136 -2.98 13.82 -15.37
N THR A 137 -2.12 13.01 -15.98
CA THR A 137 -1.54 13.26 -17.32
C THR A 137 -2.57 13.29 -18.47
N HIS A 138 -3.79 12.82 -18.22
CA HIS A 138 -4.92 12.90 -19.17
C HIS A 138 -5.55 14.30 -19.29
N LYS A 139 -5.18 15.24 -18.42
CA LYS A 139 -5.63 16.65 -18.49
C LYS A 139 -4.86 17.40 -19.57
N ASP A 140 -5.48 18.43 -20.13
CA ASP A 140 -4.84 19.28 -21.13
C ASP A 140 -3.52 19.87 -20.56
N PRO A 141 -2.38 19.75 -21.26
CA PRO A 141 -1.10 20.24 -20.78
C PRO A 141 -1.06 21.74 -20.44
N GLY A 142 -1.88 22.57 -21.09
CA GLY A 142 -2.01 23.99 -20.75
C GLY A 142 -2.70 24.25 -19.41
N SER A 143 -3.51 23.29 -18.94
CA SER A 143 -4.23 23.35 -17.65
C SER A 143 -3.50 22.66 -16.48
N TRP A 144 -2.27 22.19 -16.71
CA TRP A 144 -1.47 21.55 -15.68
C TRP A 144 -1.07 22.55 -14.57
N SER A 145 -0.80 22.05 -13.37
CA SER A 145 -0.42 22.89 -12.21
C SER A 145 0.76 23.80 -12.52
N VAL A 146 1.71 23.30 -13.31
CA VAL A 146 2.60 24.13 -14.12
C VAL A 146 2.38 23.75 -15.58
N PRO A 147 1.91 24.68 -16.44
CA PRO A 147 1.63 24.39 -17.84
C PRO A 147 2.77 23.67 -18.53
N HIS A 148 2.45 22.59 -19.22
CA HIS A 148 3.38 21.71 -19.95
C HIS A 148 4.53 21.09 -19.12
N LYS A 149 4.49 21.18 -17.79
CA LYS A 149 5.56 20.66 -16.92
C LYS A 149 5.05 19.75 -15.80
N ILE A 150 4.12 20.22 -14.97
CA ILE A 150 3.72 19.53 -13.74
C ILE A 150 2.23 19.21 -13.80
N PRO A 151 1.83 17.96 -14.14
CA PRO A 151 0.42 17.59 -14.15
C PRO A 151 -0.18 17.67 -12.74
N PRO A 152 -1.48 17.98 -12.61
CA PRO A 152 -2.14 17.97 -11.31
C PRO A 152 -2.11 16.57 -10.69
N GLY A 153 -1.94 16.48 -9.38
CA GLY A 153 -1.99 15.21 -8.65
C GLY A 153 -3.41 14.87 -8.18
N GLN A 154 -3.83 13.60 -8.25
CA GLN A 154 -4.92 13.08 -7.43
C GLN A 154 -4.39 12.82 -6.02
N PRO A 155 -4.85 13.56 -4.99
CA PRO A 155 -4.45 13.28 -3.62
C PRO A 155 -5.03 11.97 -3.13
N ILE A 156 -4.17 11.12 -2.57
CA ILE A 156 -4.55 9.86 -1.91
C ILE A 156 -3.90 9.80 -0.54
N VAL A 157 -4.70 9.46 0.47
CA VAL A 157 -4.22 9.11 1.81
C VAL A 157 -4.38 7.60 1.96
N SER A 158 -3.25 6.88 2.03
CA SER A 158 -3.23 5.45 2.27
C SER A 158 -3.65 5.18 3.72
N ASP A 159 -4.79 4.52 3.89
CA ASP A 159 -5.27 4.03 5.20
C ASP A 159 -4.77 2.62 5.55
N CYS A 160 -4.00 1.96 4.66
CA CYS A 160 -3.50 0.60 4.91
C CYS A 160 -2.71 0.50 6.22
N ASP A 161 -3.12 -0.45 7.05
CA ASP A 161 -2.59 -0.73 8.39
C ASP A 161 -2.64 0.48 9.34
N SER A 162 -3.53 1.45 9.11
CA SER A 162 -3.79 2.53 10.06
C SER A 162 -4.53 2.03 11.30
N GLU A 163 -4.67 2.89 12.31
CA GLU A 163 -5.33 2.56 13.56
C GLU A 163 -6.80 2.17 13.42
N SER A 164 -7.46 2.63 12.35
CA SER A 164 -8.87 2.34 12.06
C SER A 164 -9.06 1.28 10.97
N TYR A 165 -7.99 0.86 10.30
CA TYR A 165 -8.06 0.07 9.07
C TYR A 165 -8.91 -1.20 9.20
N TYR A 166 -8.60 -2.04 10.19
CA TYR A 166 -9.29 -3.33 10.38
C TYR A 166 -10.74 -3.16 10.86
N THR A 167 -11.00 -2.10 11.63
CA THR A 167 -12.37 -1.76 12.03
C THR A 167 -13.17 -1.30 10.81
N ALA A 168 -12.60 -0.45 9.95
CA ALA A 168 -13.25 -0.01 8.71
C ALA A 168 -13.48 -1.17 7.73
N GLU A 169 -12.49 -2.06 7.57
CA GLU A 169 -12.61 -3.26 6.75
C GLU A 169 -13.70 -4.21 7.27
N TYR A 170 -13.79 -4.38 8.58
CA TYR A 170 -14.84 -5.19 9.21
C TYR A 170 -16.23 -4.59 8.95
N ILE A 171 -16.39 -3.27 9.08
CA ILE A 171 -17.66 -2.58 8.76
C ILE A 171 -18.00 -2.74 7.27
N GLU A 172 -17.04 -2.50 6.39
CA GLU A 172 -17.19 -2.60 4.94
C GLU A 172 -17.62 -4.01 4.50
N HIS A 173 -17.13 -5.06 5.16
CA HIS A 173 -17.55 -6.44 4.90
C HIS A 173 -19.08 -6.63 4.97
N PHE A 174 -19.75 -5.92 5.90
CA PHE A 174 -21.20 -6.01 6.05
C PHE A 174 -21.97 -4.95 5.25
N LEU A 175 -21.39 -3.76 5.06
CA LEU A 175 -22.05 -2.67 4.34
C LEU A 175 -21.91 -2.76 2.82
N GLY A 176 -20.80 -3.30 2.32
CA GLY A 176 -20.49 -3.39 0.89
C GLY A 176 -21.60 -4.06 0.05
N PRO A 177 -22.22 -5.17 0.50
CA PRO A 177 -23.35 -5.78 -0.20
C PRO A 177 -24.61 -4.92 -0.25
N ILE A 178 -24.76 -3.96 0.66
CA ILE A 178 -25.95 -3.10 0.78
C ILE A 178 -25.79 -1.84 -0.09
N SER A 179 -24.56 -1.41 -0.35
CA SER A 179 -24.27 -0.19 -1.11
C SER A 179 -24.21 -0.38 -2.64
N GLN A 180 -24.54 -1.57 -3.15
CA GLN A 180 -24.46 -1.92 -4.59
C GLN A 180 -25.80 -1.79 -5.32
#